data_AF-A0A353RD32-F1
#
_entry.id   AF-A0A353RD32-F1
#
_cell.length_a   1.000
_cell.length_b   1.000
_cell.length_c   1.000
_cell.angle_alpha   90.00
_cell.angle_beta   90.00
_cell.angle_gamma   90.00
#
_symmetry.space_group_name_H-M   'P 1'
#
loop_
_entity.id
_entity.type
_entity.pdbx_description
1 polymer ?
#
loop_
_entity_poly.entity_id
_entity_poly.type
_entity_poly.pdbx_seq_one_letter_code
_entity_poly.pdbx_strand_id
1 'polypeptide(L)' 'ERQRDAARRADESLGEALEALRAGMTFDAVTISVEDAVSALLELTGEKVTEEVVDNVFRRFCVGK' A
#
# COMPACT_ATOMS: atom_id res chain seq x y z
N GLU A 1 12.13 17.71 -0.54
CA GLU A 1 12.75 16.51 0.07
C GLU A 1 11.69 15.54 0.57
N ARG A 2 10.84 15.92 1.54
CA ARG A 2 9.73 15.09 2.07
C ARG A 2 8.86 14.36 1.04
N GLN A 3 8.38 15.06 0.00
CA GLN A 3 7.58 14.42 -1.06
C GLN A 3 8.37 13.37 -1.85
N ARG A 4 9.67 13.60 -2.09
CA ARG A 4 10.52 12.63 -2.79
C ARG A 4 10.72 11.38 -1.94
N ASP A 5 10.87 11.53 -0.64
CA ASP A 5 11.03 10.42 0.29
C ASP A 5 9.73 9.62 0.47
N ALA A 6 8.57 10.31 0.48
CA ALA A 6 7.27 9.66 0.47
C ALA A 6 7.05 8.85 -0.82
N ALA A 7 7.37 9.42 -1.99
CA ALA A 7 7.30 8.70 -3.27
C ALA A 7 8.24 7.48 -3.30
N ARG A 8 9.46 7.61 -2.78
CA ARG A 8 10.43 6.52 -2.72
C ARG A 8 9.92 5.38 -1.83
N ARG A 9 9.42 5.68 -0.63
CA ARG A 9 8.85 4.67 0.26
C ARG A 9 7.66 3.95 -0.37
N ALA A 10 6.79 4.68 -1.06
CA ALA A 10 5.66 4.08 -1.77
C ALA A 10 6.13 3.08 -2.85
N ASP A 11 7.16 3.43 -3.62
CA ASP A 11 7.74 2.55 -4.64
C ASP A 11 8.39 1.30 -4.03
N GLU A 12 9.16 1.46 -2.95
CA GLU A 12 9.78 0.37 -2.21
C GLU A 12 8.73 -0.62 -1.67
N SER A 13 7.69 -0.12 -0.99
CA SER A 13 6.61 -0.95 -0.43
C SER A 13 5.78 -1.66 -1.52
N LEU A 14 5.58 -1.03 -2.69
CA LEU A 14 4.96 -1.70 -3.83
C LEU A 14 5.84 -2.83 -4.40
N GLY A 15 7.16 -2.63 -4.41
CA GLY A 15 8.14 -3.65 -4.75
C GLY A 15 8.02 -4.87 -3.83
N GLU A 16 8.00 -4.64 -2.51
CA GLU A 16 7.82 -5.69 -1.51
C GLU A 16 6.49 -6.44 -1.67
N ALA A 17 5.39 -5.72 -1.89
CA ALA A 17 4.08 -6.32 -2.14
C ALA A 17 4.10 -7.24 -3.38
N LEU A 18 4.76 -6.80 -4.45
CA LEU A 18 4.89 -7.56 -5.68
C LEU A 18 5.77 -8.80 -5.50
N GLU A 19 6.87 -8.68 -4.75
CA GLU A 19 7.73 -9.82 -4.41
C GLU A 19 7.00 -10.83 -3.52
N ALA A 20 6.31 -10.38 -2.48
CA ALA A 20 5.51 -11.23 -1.60
C ALA A 20 4.42 -12.00 -2.39
N LEU A 21 3.74 -11.31 -3.30
CA LEU A 21 2.75 -11.94 -4.19
C LEU A 21 3.39 -12.99 -5.10
N ARG A 22 4.53 -12.68 -5.72
CA ARG A 22 5.26 -13.61 -6.59
C ARG A 22 5.86 -14.80 -5.84
N ALA A 23 6.25 -14.60 -4.58
CA ALA A 23 6.74 -15.63 -3.68
C ALA A 23 5.62 -16.55 -3.17
N GLY A 24 4.35 -16.27 -3.49
CA GLY A 24 3.21 -17.05 -3.03
C GLY A 24 2.94 -16.88 -1.54
N MET A 25 3.32 -15.74 -0.95
CA MET A 25 2.96 -15.42 0.42
C MET A 25 1.45 -15.23 0.58
N THR A 26 0.99 -15.25 1.83
CA THR A 26 -0.41 -14.99 2.14
C THR A 26 -0.80 -13.58 1.73
N PHE A 27 -2.07 -13.38 1.38
CA PHE A 27 -2.58 -12.05 1.07
C PHE A 27 -2.50 -11.09 2.26
N ASP A 28 -2.45 -11.59 3.49
CA ASP A 28 -2.18 -10.75 4.68
C ASP A 28 -0.80 -10.08 4.58
N ALA A 29 0.23 -10.83 4.16
CA ALA A 29 1.58 -10.29 4.00
C ALA A 29 1.65 -9.27 2.85
N VAL A 30 0.96 -9.55 1.74
CA VAL A 30 0.86 -8.59 0.62
C VAL A 30 0.11 -7.32 1.04
N THR A 31 -0.95 -7.46 1.84
CA THR A 31 -1.79 -6.35 2.31
C THR A 31 -0.99 -5.36 3.14
N ILE A 32 -0.13 -5.83 4.06
CA ILE A 32 0.71 -4.96 4.89
C ILE A 32 1.59 -4.05 4.00
N SER A 33 2.28 -4.62 3.02
CA SER A 33 3.13 -3.83 2.12
C SER A 33 2.33 -2.84 1.26
N VAL A 34 1.10 -3.20 0.87
CA VAL A 34 0.20 -2.28 0.14
C VAL A 34 -0.31 -1.14 1.05
N GLU A 35 -0.61 -1.41 2.31
CA GLU A 35 -1.00 -0.40 3.31
C GLU A 35 0.10 0.64 3.54
N ASP A 36 1.35 0.19 3.63
CA ASP A 36 2.51 1.06 3.76
C ASP A 36 2.70 1.95 2.52
N ALA A 37 2.52 1.38 1.33
CA ALA A 37 2.59 2.14 0.08
C ALA A 37 1.50 3.21 0.00
N VAL A 38 0.25 2.85 0.31
CA VAL A 38 -0.89 3.78 0.34
C VAL A 38 -0.66 4.90 1.37
N SER A 39 -0.15 4.56 2.55
CA SER A 39 0.17 5.53 3.59
C SER A 39 1.22 6.55 3.14
N ALA A 40 2.27 6.09 2.47
CA ALA A 40 3.30 6.97 1.93
C ALA A 40 2.77 7.88 0.80
N LEU A 41 1.87 7.37 -0.06
CA LEU A 41 1.24 8.18 -1.10
C LEU A 41 0.29 9.24 -0.53
N LEU A 42 -0.46 8.94 0.52
CA LEU A 42 -1.36 9.90 1.18
C LEU A 42 -0.56 11.01 1.88
N GLU A 43 0.55 10.65 2.52
CA GLU A 43 1.50 11.65 3.05
C GLU A 43 2.00 12.60 1.93
N LEU A 44 2.20 12.08 0.72
CA LEU A 44 2.63 12.86 -0.43
C LEU A 44 1.56 13.83 -0.94
N THR A 45 0.29 13.41 -0.97
CA THR A 45 -0.84 14.27 -1.38
C THR A 45 -1.30 15.23 -0.28
N GLY A 46 -0.81 15.06 0.96
CA GLY A 46 -1.25 15.83 2.12
C GLY A 46 -2.59 15.37 2.68
N GLU A 47 -3.09 14.25 2.18
CA GLU A 47 -4.28 13.58 2.69
C GLU A 47 -3.90 12.73 3.91
N LYS A 48 -4.79 12.66 4.90
CA LYS A 48 -4.58 11.73 6.01
C LYS A 48 -5.04 10.35 5.57
N VAL A 49 -4.27 9.33 5.94
CA VAL A 49 -4.76 7.96 6.00
C VAL A 49 -5.96 7.95 6.92
N THR A 50 -7.15 7.90 6.34
CA THR A 50 -8.36 7.49 7.05
C THR A 50 -8.58 6.02 6.76
N GLU A 51 -9.17 5.29 7.72
CA GLU A 51 -9.58 3.90 7.50
C GLU A 51 -10.41 3.75 6.21
N GLU A 52 -11.21 4.75 5.84
CA GLU A 52 -11.99 4.76 4.59
C GLU A 52 -11.16 4.69 3.31
N VAL A 53 -9.98 5.32 3.25
CA VAL A 53 -9.16 5.30 2.02
C VAL A 53 -8.53 3.92 1.85
N VAL A 54 -8.02 3.35 2.95
CA VAL A 54 -7.52 1.98 3.02
C VAL A 54 -8.63 1.02 2.60
N ASP A 55 -9.80 1.10 3.26
CA ASP A 55 -10.95 0.26 2.95
C ASP A 55 -11.39 0.37 1.49
N ASN A 56 -11.41 1.56 0.88
CA ASN A 56 -11.82 1.72 -0.52
C ASN A 56 -10.83 1.11 -1.52
N VAL A 57 -9.52 1.17 -1.24
CA VAL A 57 -8.51 0.49 -2.06
C VAL A 57 -8.74 -1.03 -1.98
N PHE A 58 -8.92 -1.56 -0.78
CA PHE A 58 -9.06 -3.01 -0.55
C PHE A 58 -10.44 -3.57 -0.87
N ARG A 59 -11.49 -2.76 -0.92
CA ARG A 59 -12.82 -3.17 -1.39
C ARG A 59 -12.81 -3.72 -2.82
N ARG A 60 -11.80 -3.35 -3.61
CA ARG A 60 -11.54 -3.92 -4.95
C ARG A 60 -10.71 -5.20 -4.93
N PHE A 61 -9.81 -5.37 -3.94
CA PHE A 61 -8.99 -6.56 -3.79
C PHE A 61 -9.75 -7.71 -3.09
N CYS A 62 -10.65 -7.39 -2.17
CA CYS A 62 -11.52 -8.36 -1.48
C CYS A 62 -12.78 -8.74 -2.29
N VAL A 63 -12.80 -8.56 -3.61
CA VAL A 63 -13.83 -9.17 -4.47
C VAL A 63 -13.48 -10.64 -4.69
N GLY A 64 -13.65 -11.42 -3.63
CA GLY A 64 -13.39 -12.84 -3.61
C GLY A 64 -13.52 -13.33 -2.18
N LYS A 65 -14.62 -14.01 -1.89
CA LYS A 65 -14.76 -14.85 -0.69
C LYS A 65 -13.56 -15.77 -0.51
#